data_AF-A0A9X3XPW8-F1
#
_entry.id   AF-A0A9X3XPW8-F1
#
_cell.length_a   1.000
_cell.length_b   1.000
_cell.length_c   1.000
_cell.angle_alpha   90.00
_cell.angle_beta   90.00
_cell.angle_gamma   90.00
#
_symmetry.space_group_name_H-M   'P 1'
#
loop_
_entity.id
_entity.type
_entity.pdbx_description
1 polymer ?
#
loop_
_entity_poly.entity_id
_entity_poly.type
_entity_poly.pdbx_seq_one_letter_code
_entity_poly.pdbx_strand_id
1 'polypeptide(L)'
;MRLKIRNYTCIISDKEVMECLELLPKQYKELDIYINIFERNIQYLGYLLKKFKILNFIAECILFIVNKFLKTCVNGYYNIESKEIYILGENMYKQIDLRLNNIEKSKGYEEYKEFITKDILKYYREQWIKYMIINMLIHELTHAIQDKEKRLSKNWLKRFFTKWEKREEEIDAMRATIEFSTKYEENFLEILNVKGITANHSLQEFKYKYNLKIRK
;
A
#
# COMPACT_ATOMS: atom_id res chain seq x y z
N MET A 1 -4.14 -17.88 10.05
CA MET A 1 -3.11 -16.86 9.80
C MET A 1 -2.83 -16.08 11.09
N ARG A 2 -1.60 -15.61 11.37
CA ARG A 2 -1.26 -14.88 12.63
C ARG A 2 -1.36 -13.34 12.53
N LEU A 3 -1.60 -12.83 11.33
CA LEU A 3 -1.82 -11.41 11.07
C LEU A 3 -3.09 -10.91 11.78
N LYS A 4 -3.02 -9.70 12.35
CA LYS A 4 -4.14 -9.07 13.05
C LYS A 4 -4.49 -7.76 12.36
N ILE A 5 -5.67 -7.70 11.72
CA ILE A 5 -6.10 -6.52 10.98
C ILE A 5 -6.87 -5.55 11.89
N ARG A 6 -6.59 -4.27 11.75
CA ARG A 6 -7.35 -3.14 12.28
C ARG A 6 -7.67 -2.21 11.14
N ASN A 7 -8.87 -2.35 10.62
CA ASN A 7 -9.30 -1.68 9.41
C ASN A 7 -10.22 -0.52 9.73
N TYR A 8 -9.78 0.69 9.34
CA TYR A 8 -10.50 1.94 9.53
C TYR A 8 -11.01 2.51 8.19
N THR A 9 -11.04 1.70 7.14
CA THR A 9 -11.64 2.04 5.84
C THR A 9 -12.91 1.23 5.60
N CYS A 10 -13.86 1.82 4.86
CA CYS A 10 -15.03 1.12 4.33
C CYS A 10 -14.79 0.54 2.93
N ILE A 11 -13.64 0.80 2.32
CA ILE A 11 -13.39 0.50 0.91
C ILE A 11 -13.03 -0.96 0.66
N ILE A 12 -12.42 -1.62 1.63
CA ILE A 12 -11.97 -3.02 1.58
C ILE A 12 -12.28 -3.64 2.94
N SER A 13 -12.81 -4.85 2.95
CA SER A 13 -13.15 -5.59 4.16
C SER A 13 -11.96 -6.39 4.67
N ASP A 14 -11.97 -6.72 5.96
CA ASP A 14 -10.95 -7.60 6.56
C ASP A 14 -10.93 -8.97 5.87
N LYS A 15 -12.09 -9.47 5.48
CA LYS A 15 -12.23 -10.74 4.76
C LYS A 15 -11.49 -10.69 3.42
N GLU A 16 -11.76 -9.67 2.59
CA GLU A 16 -11.08 -9.47 1.31
C GLU A 16 -9.55 -9.40 1.47
N VAL A 17 -9.06 -8.64 2.46
CA VAL A 17 -7.62 -8.56 2.75
C VAL A 17 -7.06 -9.92 3.13
N MET A 18 -7.70 -10.63 4.06
CA MET A 18 -7.21 -11.92 4.54
C MET A 18 -7.19 -12.97 3.42
N GLU A 19 -8.23 -13.05 2.60
CA GLU A 19 -8.32 -13.98 1.48
C GLU A 19 -7.21 -13.72 0.45
N CYS A 20 -6.92 -12.45 0.12
CA CYS A 20 -5.79 -12.12 -0.75
C CYS A 20 -4.45 -12.55 -0.11
N LEU A 21 -4.22 -12.26 1.17
CA LEU A 21 -2.97 -12.61 1.86
C LEU A 21 -2.80 -14.12 2.05
N GLU A 22 -3.89 -14.89 2.06
CA GLU A 22 -3.86 -16.35 2.09
C GLU A 22 -3.30 -16.99 0.82
N LEU A 23 -3.26 -16.27 -0.30
CA LEU A 23 -2.62 -16.74 -1.54
C LEU A 23 -1.09 -16.66 -1.48
N LEU A 24 -0.54 -15.84 -0.59
CA LEU A 24 0.90 -15.63 -0.49
C LEU A 24 1.64 -16.85 0.10
N PRO A 25 2.97 -16.94 -0.05
CA PRO A 25 3.76 -18.02 0.54
C PRO A 25 3.66 -18.09 2.08
N LYS A 26 3.97 -19.26 2.64
CA LYS A 26 3.85 -19.57 4.08
C LYS A 26 4.49 -18.52 5.00
N GLN A 27 5.65 -17.99 4.62
CA GLN A 27 6.39 -17.00 5.40
C GLN A 27 5.59 -15.72 5.71
N TYR A 28 4.70 -15.29 4.82
CA TYR A 28 3.80 -14.14 5.03
C TYR A 28 2.74 -14.46 6.09
N LYS A 29 2.21 -15.69 6.09
CA LYS A 29 1.14 -16.14 6.98
C LYS A 29 1.60 -16.37 8.43
N GLU A 30 2.90 -16.62 8.58
CA GLU A 30 3.58 -16.87 9.86
C GLU A 30 4.04 -15.59 10.58
N LEU A 31 3.91 -14.42 9.95
CA LEU A 31 4.17 -13.14 10.60
C LEU A 31 3.13 -12.91 11.72
N ASP A 32 3.62 -12.53 12.90
CA ASP A 32 2.79 -12.07 14.03
C ASP A 32 2.99 -10.56 14.17
N ILE A 33 2.21 -9.82 13.37
CA ILE A 33 2.24 -8.37 13.28
C ILE A 33 0.81 -7.81 13.21
N TYR A 34 0.64 -6.55 13.58
CA TYR A 34 -0.62 -5.83 13.36
C TYR A 34 -0.59 -5.09 12.03
N ILE A 35 -1.69 -5.14 11.30
CA ILE A 35 -1.91 -4.38 10.07
C ILE A 35 -2.96 -3.32 10.38
N ASN A 36 -2.60 -2.05 10.25
CA ASN A 36 -3.52 -0.93 10.44
C ASN A 36 -3.77 -0.25 9.09
N ILE A 37 -5.02 -0.22 8.64
CA ILE A 37 -5.40 0.39 7.35
C ILE A 37 -6.26 1.61 7.64
N PHE A 38 -5.81 2.79 7.22
CA PHE A 38 -6.51 4.06 7.44
C PHE A 38 -6.99 4.64 6.12
N GLU A 39 -8.26 5.03 6.06
CA GLU A 39 -8.79 5.76 4.91
C GLU A 39 -8.23 7.19 4.87
N ARG A 40 -8.11 7.83 6.05
CA ARG A 40 -7.72 9.24 6.19
C ARG A 40 -6.56 9.39 7.17
N ASN A 41 -5.67 10.34 6.90
CA ASN A 41 -4.52 10.63 7.76
C ASN A 41 -4.96 11.09 9.16
N ILE A 42 -6.12 11.75 9.28
CA ILE A 42 -6.66 12.14 10.59
C ILE A 42 -7.02 10.94 11.47
N GLN A 43 -7.49 9.83 10.88
CA GLN A 43 -7.77 8.60 11.62
C GLN A 43 -6.47 8.00 12.16
N TYR A 44 -5.42 8.01 11.34
CA TYR A 44 -4.08 7.57 11.73
C TYR A 44 -3.49 8.45 12.85
N LEU A 45 -3.54 9.78 12.73
CA LEU A 45 -3.09 10.69 13.78
C LEU A 45 -3.86 10.49 15.09
N GLY A 46 -5.19 10.34 15.01
CA GLY A 46 -6.02 10.02 16.16
C GLY A 46 -5.67 8.67 16.79
N TYR A 47 -5.33 7.67 15.98
CA TYR A 47 -4.84 6.37 16.47
C TYR A 47 -3.51 6.50 17.22
N LEU A 48 -2.54 7.25 16.68
CA LEU A 48 -1.25 7.48 17.34
C LEU A 48 -1.43 8.13 18.72
N LEU A 49 -2.27 9.17 18.80
CA LEU A 49 -2.60 9.84 20.06
C LEU A 49 -3.28 8.87 21.05
N LYS A 50 -4.31 8.13 20.60
CA LYS A 50 -5.05 7.18 21.44
C LYS A 50 -4.15 6.05 21.97
N LYS A 51 -3.09 5.69 21.24
CA LYS A 51 -2.10 4.68 21.64
C LYS A 51 -0.87 5.27 22.32
N PHE A 52 -0.88 6.56 22.67
CA PHE A 52 0.23 7.28 23.30
C PHE A 52 1.56 7.16 22.52
N LYS A 53 1.49 7.02 21.19
CA LYS A 53 2.66 6.99 20.28
C LYS A 53 3.09 8.41 19.94
N ILE A 54 3.44 9.19 20.97
CA ILE A 54 3.67 10.65 20.88
C ILE A 54 4.82 11.00 19.93
N LEU A 55 5.92 10.23 19.96
CA LEU A 55 7.06 10.46 19.07
C LEU A 55 6.66 10.28 17.59
N ASN A 56 5.95 9.20 17.25
CA ASN A 56 5.42 8.99 15.91
C ASN A 56 4.45 10.10 15.53
N PHE A 57 3.56 10.51 16.44
CA PHE A 57 2.61 11.59 16.17
C PHE A 57 3.32 12.90 15.81
N ILE A 58 4.32 13.31 16.58
CA ILE A 58 5.09 14.52 16.32
C ILE A 58 5.84 14.40 14.99
N ALA A 59 6.49 13.26 14.73
CA ALA A 59 7.19 13.01 13.47
C ALA A 59 6.25 13.14 12.26
N GLU A 60 5.03 12.60 12.34
CA GLU A 60 4.03 12.69 11.27
C GLU A 60 3.47 14.10 11.09
N CYS A 61 3.28 14.86 12.17
CA CYS A 61 2.93 16.27 12.08
C CYS A 61 4.02 17.08 11.35
N ILE A 62 5.29 16.82 11.65
CA ILE A 62 6.42 17.45 10.95
C ILE A 62 6.43 17.01 9.48
N LEU A 63 6.29 15.71 9.21
CA LEU A 63 6.27 15.16 7.86
C LEU A 63 5.13 15.78 7.03
N PHE A 64 3.95 16.00 7.62
CA PHE A 64 2.83 16.67 6.97
C PHE A 64 3.18 18.09 6.52
N ILE A 65 3.93 18.85 7.34
CA ILE A 65 4.41 20.19 6.99
C ILE A 65 5.46 20.10 5.88
N VAL A 66 6.46 19.21 6.03
CA VAL A 66 7.56 19.07 5.08
C VAL A 66 7.09 18.56 3.72
N ASN A 67 6.11 17.64 3.67
CA ASN A 67 5.56 17.10 2.42
C ASN A 67 4.86 18.17 1.57
N LYS A 68 4.38 19.28 2.17
CA LYS A 68 3.89 20.43 1.38
C LYS A 68 4.99 21.02 0.48
N PHE A 69 6.26 20.87 0.86
CA PHE A 69 7.40 21.37 0.11
C PHE A 69 8.04 20.29 -0.78
N LEU A 70 8.14 19.05 -0.31
CA LEU A 70 8.87 17.98 -1.01
C LEU A 70 8.05 17.18 -2.03
N LYS A 71 6.72 17.35 -2.07
CA LYS A 71 5.79 16.57 -2.92
C LYS A 71 5.94 15.04 -2.79
N THR A 72 6.54 14.56 -1.72
CA THR A 72 6.65 13.14 -1.39
C THR A 72 5.44 12.72 -0.56
N CYS A 73 4.91 11.53 -0.81
CA CYS A 73 3.82 10.95 -0.03
C CYS A 73 4.11 9.46 0.19
N VAL A 74 4.06 9.03 1.45
CA VAL A 74 4.24 7.63 1.83
C VAL A 74 2.87 6.96 1.87
N ASN A 75 2.71 5.85 1.15
CA ASN A 75 1.43 5.14 1.05
C ASN A 75 1.28 4.04 2.10
N GLY A 76 2.39 3.58 2.66
CA GLY A 76 2.44 2.64 3.77
C GLY A 76 3.86 2.52 4.30
N TYR A 77 4.01 1.94 5.47
CA TYR A 77 5.31 1.62 6.05
C TYR A 77 5.20 0.55 7.16
N TYR A 78 6.26 -0.22 7.35
CA TYR A 78 6.46 -1.13 8.47
C TYR A 78 7.23 -0.47 9.62
N ASN A 79 6.66 -0.47 10.82
CA ASN A 79 7.31 -0.02 12.04
C ASN A 79 7.92 -1.20 12.80
N ILE A 80 9.25 -1.25 12.82
CA ILE A 80 10.04 -2.35 13.40
C ILE A 80 9.84 -2.50 14.92
N GLU A 81 9.75 -1.38 15.64
CA GLU A 81 9.67 -1.37 17.11
C GLU A 81 8.35 -1.96 17.59
N SER A 82 7.25 -1.48 17.01
CA SER A 82 5.90 -1.91 17.38
C SER A 82 5.42 -3.14 16.61
N LYS A 83 6.17 -3.60 15.61
CA LYS A 83 5.79 -4.67 14.67
C LYS A 83 4.40 -4.42 14.08
N GLU A 84 4.20 -3.20 13.60
CA GLU A 84 2.95 -2.76 12.99
C GLU A 84 3.19 -2.29 11.56
N ILE A 85 2.32 -2.69 10.64
CA ILE A 85 2.22 -2.08 9.30
C ILE A 85 1.14 -1.02 9.34
N TYR A 86 1.41 0.11 8.70
CA TYR A 86 0.47 1.21 8.50
C TYR A 86 0.24 1.39 7.01
N ILE A 87 -1.03 1.39 6.59
CA ILE A 87 -1.45 1.70 5.21
C ILE A 87 -2.24 3.01 5.24
N LEU A 88 -1.81 3.99 4.43
CA LEU A 88 -2.30 5.36 4.43
C LEU A 88 -3.07 5.66 3.13
N GLY A 89 -4.38 5.37 3.14
CA GLY A 89 -5.25 5.46 1.97
C GLY A 89 -5.38 6.86 1.38
N GLU A 90 -5.34 7.92 2.21
CA GLU A 90 -5.48 9.31 1.74
C GLU A 90 -4.42 9.70 0.69
N ASN A 91 -3.20 9.21 0.87
CA ASN A 91 -2.10 9.49 -0.05
C ASN A 91 -2.28 8.75 -1.38
N MET A 92 -2.81 7.53 -1.34
CA MET A 92 -3.21 6.79 -2.54
C MET A 92 -4.34 7.51 -3.27
N TYR A 93 -5.36 7.98 -2.55
CA TYR A 93 -6.46 8.76 -3.13
C TYR A 93 -5.96 10.02 -3.83
N LYS A 94 -5.07 10.79 -3.22
CA LYS A 94 -4.47 11.99 -3.85
C LYS A 94 -3.79 11.67 -5.18
N GLN A 95 -3.04 10.56 -5.25
CA GLN A 95 -2.35 10.15 -6.48
C GLN A 95 -3.35 9.80 -7.59
N ILE A 96 -4.45 9.15 -7.24
CA ILE A 96 -5.51 8.77 -8.17
C ILE A 96 -6.29 9.99 -8.62
N ASP A 97 -6.68 10.86 -7.70
CA ASP A 97 -7.45 12.07 -7.98
C ASP A 97 -6.67 13.00 -8.92
N LEU A 98 -5.35 13.10 -8.78
CA LEU A 98 -4.50 13.82 -9.74
C LEU A 98 -4.58 13.26 -11.16
N ARG A 99 -4.71 11.94 -11.32
CA ARG A 99 -4.87 11.30 -12.64
C ARG A 99 -6.28 11.51 -13.19
N LEU A 100 -7.30 11.33 -12.36
CA LEU A 100 -8.71 11.50 -12.76
C LEU A 100 -9.02 12.95 -13.14
N ASN A 101 -8.45 13.93 -12.42
CA ASN A 101 -8.61 15.36 -12.74
C ASN A 101 -7.98 15.76 -14.08
N ASN A 102 -7.13 14.92 -14.67
CA ASN A 102 -6.52 15.16 -15.97
C ASN A 102 -7.10 14.24 -17.07
N ILE A 103 -8.20 13.52 -16.79
CA ILE A 103 -8.76 12.55 -17.73
C ILE A 103 -9.25 13.21 -19.03
N GLU A 104 -9.73 14.45 -18.97
CA GLU A 104 -10.17 15.21 -20.15
C GLU A 104 -9.04 15.49 -21.14
N LYS A 105 -7.80 15.50 -20.66
CA LYS A 105 -6.59 15.69 -21.48
C LYS A 105 -6.04 14.37 -22.02
N SER A 106 -6.64 13.24 -21.66
CA SER A 106 -6.15 11.92 -22.06
C SER A 106 -6.54 11.59 -23.50
N LYS A 107 -5.66 10.83 -24.18
CA LYS A 107 -5.91 10.38 -25.55
C LYS A 107 -7.14 9.46 -25.57
N GLY A 108 -8.12 9.80 -26.41
CA GLY A 108 -9.38 9.06 -26.53
C GLY A 108 -10.51 9.59 -25.64
N TYR A 109 -10.30 10.62 -24.81
CA TYR A 109 -11.38 11.19 -24.00
C TYR A 109 -12.59 11.60 -24.85
N GLU A 110 -12.38 12.32 -25.95
CA GLU A 110 -13.49 12.76 -26.82
C GLU A 110 -14.32 11.60 -27.40
N GLU A 111 -13.71 10.44 -27.63
CA GLU A 111 -14.40 9.25 -28.16
C GLU A 111 -15.28 8.58 -27.10
N TYR A 112 -14.90 8.67 -25.82
CA TYR A 112 -15.55 7.95 -24.73
C TYR A 112 -16.23 8.86 -23.68
N LYS A 113 -16.18 10.18 -23.83
CA LYS A 113 -16.63 11.15 -22.80
C LYS A 113 -18.06 10.93 -22.32
N GLU A 114 -18.96 10.47 -23.21
CA GLU A 114 -20.36 10.18 -22.87
C GLU A 114 -20.51 9.01 -21.88
N PHE A 115 -19.52 8.11 -21.84
CA PHE A 115 -19.46 7.00 -20.91
C PHE A 115 -18.67 7.33 -19.62
N ILE A 116 -18.02 8.50 -19.54
CA ILE A 116 -17.20 8.89 -18.39
C ILE A 116 -18.07 9.70 -17.41
N THR A 117 -18.86 9.00 -16.61
CA THR A 117 -19.70 9.62 -15.58
C THR A 117 -18.98 9.78 -14.25
N LYS A 118 -19.45 10.67 -13.39
CA LYS A 118 -18.93 10.82 -12.01
C LYS A 118 -18.98 9.50 -11.22
N ASP A 119 -20.04 8.71 -11.43
CA ASP A 119 -20.21 7.43 -10.75
C ASP A 119 -19.19 6.40 -11.24
N ILE A 120 -18.90 6.36 -12.54
CA ILE A 120 -17.86 5.50 -13.11
C ILE A 120 -16.48 5.91 -12.62
N LEU A 121 -16.18 7.21 -12.56
CA LEU A 121 -14.92 7.71 -12.00
C LEU A 121 -14.77 7.36 -10.52
N LYS A 122 -15.85 7.50 -9.74
CA LYS A 122 -15.87 7.12 -8.32
C LYS A 122 -15.66 5.62 -8.15
N TYR A 123 -16.38 4.80 -8.91
CA TYR A 123 -16.22 3.35 -8.91
C TYR A 123 -14.78 2.95 -9.23
N TYR A 124 -14.22 3.49 -10.32
CA TYR A 124 -12.84 3.22 -10.72
C TYR A 124 -11.83 3.63 -9.65
N ARG A 125 -12.02 4.80 -9.03
CA ARG A 125 -11.22 5.27 -7.91
C ARG A 125 -11.22 4.29 -6.74
N GLU A 126 -12.38 3.74 -6.39
CA GLU A 126 -12.51 2.77 -5.29
C GLU A 126 -11.84 1.43 -5.62
N GLN A 127 -12.10 0.90 -6.82
CA GLN A 127 -11.47 -0.34 -7.28
C GLN A 127 -9.94 -0.24 -7.29
N TRP A 128 -9.44 0.93 -7.67
CA TRP A 128 -8.01 1.15 -7.76
C TRP A 128 -7.35 1.17 -6.38
N ILE A 129 -7.98 1.79 -5.40
CA ILE A 129 -7.50 1.83 -4.01
C ILE A 129 -7.48 0.43 -3.40
N LYS A 130 -8.54 -0.37 -3.60
CA LYS A 130 -8.58 -1.76 -3.10
C LYS A 130 -7.32 -2.53 -3.51
N TYR A 131 -7.00 -2.50 -4.79
CA TYR A 131 -5.84 -3.22 -5.32
C TYR A 131 -4.50 -2.61 -4.84
N MET A 132 -4.40 -1.28 -4.76
CA MET A 132 -3.20 -0.62 -4.23
C MET A 132 -2.93 -0.96 -2.76
N ILE A 133 -3.97 -1.13 -1.94
CA ILE A 133 -3.84 -1.57 -0.55
C ILE A 133 -3.17 -2.95 -0.49
N ILE A 134 -3.61 -3.91 -1.31
CA ILE A 134 -3.01 -5.25 -1.36
C ILE A 134 -1.54 -5.19 -1.77
N ASN A 135 -1.19 -4.43 -2.80
CA ASN A 135 0.21 -4.32 -3.24
C ASN A 135 1.09 -3.70 -2.16
N MET A 136 0.60 -2.65 -1.50
CA MET A 136 1.32 -2.00 -0.40
C MET A 136 1.49 -2.96 0.78
N LEU A 137 0.47 -3.77 1.10
CA LEU A 137 0.59 -4.79 2.12
C LEU A 137 1.66 -5.82 1.77
N ILE A 138 1.73 -6.31 0.54
CA ILE A 138 2.77 -7.25 0.12
C ILE A 138 4.16 -6.63 0.30
N HIS A 139 4.35 -5.37 -0.12
CA HIS A 139 5.60 -4.61 0.04
C HIS A 139 6.01 -4.55 1.51
N GLU A 140 5.12 -4.05 2.37
CA GLU A 140 5.43 -3.87 3.81
C GLU A 140 5.58 -5.19 4.58
N LEU A 141 4.83 -6.23 4.19
CA LEU A 141 5.02 -7.57 4.73
C LEU A 141 6.38 -8.16 4.34
N THR A 142 6.89 -7.81 3.16
CA THR A 142 8.24 -8.20 2.74
C THR A 142 9.29 -7.57 3.64
N HIS A 143 9.14 -6.29 4.00
CA HIS A 143 10.01 -5.65 5.00
C HIS A 143 9.94 -6.31 6.37
N ALA A 144 8.74 -6.73 6.81
CA ALA A 144 8.59 -7.47 8.05
C ALA A 144 9.30 -8.85 8.02
N ILE A 145 9.28 -9.55 6.88
CA ILE A 145 10.02 -10.80 6.69
C ILE A 145 11.53 -10.54 6.73
N GLN A 146 12.02 -9.56 5.99
CA GLN A 146 13.43 -9.18 5.96
C GLN A 146 13.94 -8.82 7.37
N ASP A 147 13.15 -8.09 8.18
CA ASP A 147 13.47 -7.83 9.60
C ASP A 147 13.54 -9.13 10.42
N LYS A 148 12.54 -10.01 10.29
CA LYS A 148 12.52 -11.32 10.98
C LYS A 148 13.74 -12.17 10.64
N GLU A 149 14.12 -12.25 9.36
CA GLU A 149 15.29 -13.01 8.90
C GLU A 149 16.61 -12.41 9.42
N LYS A 150 16.74 -11.08 9.38
CA LYS A 150 17.91 -10.38 9.93
C LYS A 150 18.01 -10.54 11.45
N ARG A 151 16.90 -10.59 12.19
CA ARG A 151 16.88 -10.88 13.63
C ARG A 151 17.48 -12.25 13.96
N LEU A 152 17.34 -13.22 13.07
CA LEU A 152 17.89 -14.56 13.24
C LEU A 152 19.39 -14.65 12.87
N SER A 153 19.96 -13.60 12.28
CA SER A 153 21.39 -13.54 11.95
C SER A 153 22.26 -13.16 13.16
N LYS A 154 23.46 -13.76 13.27
CA LYS A 154 24.39 -13.65 14.42
C LYS A 154 24.94 -12.23 14.72
N ASN A 155 24.61 -11.21 13.91
CA ASN A 155 25.17 -9.86 14.00
C ASN A 155 24.19 -8.81 14.57
N TRP A 156 23.60 -9.11 15.73
CA TRP A 156 22.58 -8.27 16.34
C TRP A 156 23.06 -6.85 16.73
N LEU A 157 24.33 -6.67 17.13
CA LEU A 157 24.90 -5.39 17.55
C LEU A 157 25.17 -4.41 16.39
N LYS A 158 25.50 -4.90 15.19
CA LYS A 158 25.71 -4.04 14.01
C LYS A 158 24.42 -3.32 13.58
N ARG A 159 23.26 -3.80 14.02
CA ARG A 159 21.92 -3.33 13.61
C ARG A 159 21.54 -1.96 14.16
N PHE A 160 22.07 -1.56 15.31
CA PHE A 160 21.81 -0.23 15.87
C PHE A 160 22.55 0.87 15.11
N PHE A 161 23.60 0.51 14.36
CA PHE A 161 24.46 1.45 13.64
C PHE A 161 24.29 1.41 12.12
N THR A 162 23.49 0.50 11.57
CA THR A 162 23.19 0.40 10.14
C THR A 162 21.84 1.01 9.81
N LYS A 163 21.83 1.99 8.89
CA LYS A 163 20.61 2.58 8.31
C LYS A 163 19.70 1.45 7.79
N TRP A 164 18.44 1.46 8.23
CA TRP A 164 17.49 0.36 8.04
C TRP A 164 17.01 0.17 6.59
N GLU A 165 16.93 1.26 5.84
CA GLU A 165 16.54 1.27 4.43
C GLU A 165 17.80 1.19 3.56
N LYS A 166 18.36 0.00 3.33
CA LYS A 166 19.27 -0.15 2.22
C LYS A 166 18.44 -0.30 0.95
N ARG A 167 18.93 0.37 -0.10
CA ARG A 167 18.35 0.34 -1.44
C ARG A 167 18.04 -1.08 -1.95
N GLU A 168 18.83 -2.07 -1.57
CA GLU A 168 18.61 -3.48 -1.95
C GLU A 168 17.32 -4.05 -1.33
N GLU A 169 17.03 -3.74 -0.07
CA GLU A 169 15.84 -4.25 0.62
C GLU A 169 14.54 -3.67 0.03
N GLU A 170 14.57 -2.39 -0.34
CA GLU A 170 13.49 -1.75 -1.10
C GLU A 170 13.28 -2.40 -2.47
N ILE A 171 14.36 -2.66 -3.21
CA ILE A 171 14.29 -3.33 -4.51
C ILE A 171 13.67 -4.73 -4.37
N ASP A 172 14.06 -5.47 -3.34
CA ASP A 172 13.55 -6.82 -3.11
C ASP A 172 12.07 -6.81 -2.69
N ALA A 173 11.65 -5.85 -1.86
CA ALA A 173 10.24 -5.66 -1.51
C ALA A 173 9.40 -5.30 -2.75
N MET A 174 9.92 -4.44 -3.63
CA MET A 174 9.28 -4.12 -4.91
C MET A 174 9.20 -5.34 -5.83
N ARG A 175 10.27 -6.14 -5.93
CA ARG A 175 10.30 -7.36 -6.74
C ARG A 175 9.27 -8.38 -6.26
N ALA A 176 9.21 -8.63 -4.96
CA ALA A 176 8.21 -9.51 -4.36
C ALA A 176 6.79 -9.03 -4.67
N THR A 177 6.55 -7.73 -4.53
CA THR A 177 5.25 -7.12 -4.89
C THR A 177 4.89 -7.37 -6.34
N ILE A 178 5.82 -7.14 -7.28
CA ILE A 178 5.59 -7.38 -8.72
C ILE A 178 5.34 -8.85 -8.99
N GLU A 179 6.16 -9.74 -8.42
CA GLU A 179 6.06 -11.18 -8.61
C GLU A 179 4.68 -11.69 -8.17
N PHE A 180 4.26 -11.39 -6.94
CA PHE A 180 3.00 -11.90 -6.40
C PHE A 180 1.78 -11.23 -7.02
N SER A 181 1.85 -9.93 -7.31
CA SER A 181 0.74 -9.24 -7.95
C SER A 181 0.54 -9.67 -9.40
N THR A 182 1.60 -10.10 -10.09
CA THR A 182 1.50 -10.70 -11.43
C THR A 182 0.99 -12.14 -11.34
N LYS A 183 1.55 -12.94 -10.42
CA LYS A 183 1.22 -14.35 -10.27
C LYS A 183 -0.24 -14.59 -9.85
N TYR A 184 -0.77 -13.75 -8.97
CA TYR A 184 -2.10 -13.90 -8.38
C TYR A 184 -3.08 -12.82 -8.85
N GLU A 185 -2.79 -12.12 -9.96
CA GLU A 185 -3.58 -10.97 -10.43
C GLU A 185 -5.08 -11.32 -10.51
N GLU A 186 -5.43 -12.38 -11.24
CA GLU A 186 -6.82 -12.76 -11.46
C GLU A 186 -7.55 -13.09 -10.15
N ASN A 187 -6.89 -13.82 -9.24
CA ASN A 187 -7.46 -14.15 -7.93
C ASN A 187 -7.62 -12.91 -7.05
N PHE A 188 -6.67 -11.98 -7.06
CA PHE A 188 -6.81 -10.71 -6.33
C PHE A 188 -7.97 -9.89 -6.88
N LEU A 189 -8.09 -9.77 -8.20
CA LEU A 189 -9.19 -9.03 -8.82
C LEU A 189 -10.54 -9.67 -8.49
N GLU A 190 -10.63 -11.00 -8.49
CA GLU A 190 -11.84 -11.73 -8.14
C GLU A 190 -12.23 -11.53 -6.66
N ILE A 191 -11.30 -11.77 -5.72
CA ILE A 191 -11.54 -11.62 -4.27
C ILE A 191 -11.96 -10.19 -3.93
N LEU A 192 -11.28 -9.19 -4.50
CA LEU A 192 -11.57 -7.77 -4.27
C LEU A 192 -12.82 -7.28 -5.01
N ASN A 193 -13.44 -8.14 -5.84
CA ASN A 193 -14.51 -7.79 -6.78
C ASN A 193 -14.15 -6.56 -7.63
N VAL A 194 -12.90 -6.51 -8.10
CA VAL A 194 -12.37 -5.46 -8.96
C VAL A 194 -12.64 -5.82 -10.41
N LYS A 195 -13.48 -5.03 -11.08
CA LYS A 195 -13.82 -5.24 -12.50
C LYS A 195 -13.30 -4.11 -13.37
N GLY A 196 -13.01 -4.46 -14.62
CA GLY A 196 -12.68 -3.49 -15.66
C GLY A 196 -11.30 -2.87 -15.49
N ILE A 197 -10.36 -3.54 -14.81
CA ILE A 197 -9.03 -3.02 -14.53
C ILE A 197 -8.01 -4.12 -14.85
N THR A 198 -6.94 -3.80 -15.59
CA THR A 198 -5.73 -4.63 -15.66
C THR A 198 -4.54 -3.94 -15.02
N ALA A 199 -3.77 -4.70 -14.28
CA ALA A 199 -2.67 -4.23 -13.46
C ALA A 199 -1.32 -4.44 -14.17
N ASN A 200 -0.74 -3.38 -14.73
CA ASN A 200 0.65 -3.47 -15.21
C ASN A 200 1.62 -3.05 -14.12
N HIS A 201 2.48 -3.99 -13.73
CA HIS A 201 3.51 -3.84 -12.70
C HIS A 201 4.89 -3.70 -13.35
N SER A 202 5.62 -2.63 -13.05
CA SER A 202 7.02 -2.52 -13.49
C SER A 202 7.91 -1.78 -12.51
N LEU A 203 9.19 -2.15 -12.50
CA LEU A 203 10.28 -1.41 -11.90
C LEU A 203 10.79 -0.37 -12.92
N GLN A 204 10.44 0.91 -12.73
CA GLN A 204 11.03 1.99 -13.50
C GLN A 204 11.76 2.95 -12.54
N GLU A 205 13.08 3.06 -12.66
CA GLU A 205 13.89 3.99 -11.84
C GLU A 205 13.66 3.84 -10.32
N PHE A 206 13.55 2.61 -9.82
CA PHE A 206 13.26 2.33 -8.40
C PHE A 206 11.91 2.88 -7.91
N LYS A 207 11.00 3.18 -8.84
CA LYS A 207 9.62 3.56 -8.56
C LYS A 207 8.69 2.48 -9.10
N TYR A 208 7.78 2.05 -8.25
CA TYR A 208 6.74 1.11 -8.60
C TYR A 208 5.72 1.85 -9.46
N LYS A 209 5.63 1.51 -10.74
CA LYS A 209 4.67 2.12 -11.65
C LYS A 209 3.48 1.20 -11.81
N TYR A 210 2.33 1.69 -11.33
CA TYR A 210 1.05 1.03 -11.49
C TYR A 210 0.23 1.73 -12.55
N ASN A 211 -0.08 1.01 -13.64
CA ASN A 211 -0.96 1.48 -14.69
C ASN A 211 -2.17 0.58 -14.76
N LEU A 212 -3.34 1.19 -14.65
CA LEU A 212 -4.59 0.51 -14.97
C LEU A 212 -4.99 0.81 -16.39
N LYS A 213 -5.51 -0.21 -17.05
CA LYS A 213 -6.31 -0.02 -18.25
C LYS A 213 -7.74 -0.43 -17.96
N ILE A 214 -8.68 0.41 -18.40
CA ILE A 214 -10.09 0.05 -18.41
C ILE A 214 -10.28 -1.05 -19.46
N ARG A 215 -10.80 -2.23 -19.08
CA ARG A 215 -11.22 -3.24 -20.06
C ARG A 215 -12.53 -2.78 -20.69
N LYS A 216 -12.63 -2.89 -22.02
CA LYS A 216 -13.90 -2.78 -22.76
C LYS A 216 -14.86 -3.87 -22.32
#